data_AF-A0A418V3Y6-F1
#
_entry.id   AF-A0A418V3Y6-F1
#
_cell.length_a   1.000
_cell.length_b   1.000
_cell.length_c   1.000
_cell.angle_alpha   90.00
_cell.angle_beta   90.00
_cell.angle_gamma   90.00
#
_symmetry.space_group_name_H-M   'P 1'
#
loop_
_entity.id
_entity.type
_entity.pdbx_description
1 polymer ?
#
loop_
_entity_poly.entity_id
_entity_poly.type
_entity_poly.pdbx_seq_one_letter_code
_entity_poly.pdbx_strand_id
1 'polypeptide(L)'
;MTSARPADPRNTWAQLSQSERDAAYDNNSAVKNSPELIAERNASSARTRASLKSVLDLPYGDRPNNKIDLYPAAERDAPCLVFWHGGYWQKNSRELFAMLVEGIAAHGWSVAIPGYSLAPDVTLTTIVDESRAALDWLAAHGPEHGVAGPVVTSGWSAGGHLVAMTLDHPLVTAGLSISGVFDLGPIRDTGLNKALQLTDDEIAKLSPLRLPVIDKRLDLAYGANELPALVLDSTNLHAQRDAAGAPGRLLPLAGHDHFSILAELRKSDGALVKAALELVD
;
A
#
# COMPACT_ATOMS: atom_id res chain seq x y z
N MET A 1 22.00 8.85 -13.22
CA MET A 1 21.32 10.12 -13.56
C MET A 1 20.13 10.24 -12.64
N THR A 2 20.18 11.13 -11.65
CA THR A 2 19.02 11.44 -10.81
C THR A 2 17.96 12.09 -11.69
N SER A 3 16.77 11.47 -11.82
CA SER A 3 15.66 12.15 -12.49
C SER A 3 15.37 13.45 -11.72
N ALA A 4 15.19 14.55 -12.45
CA ALA A 4 14.89 15.82 -11.82
C ALA A 4 13.57 15.70 -11.04
N ARG A 5 13.55 16.20 -9.80
CA ARG A 5 12.33 16.26 -8.98
C ARG A 5 11.24 17.01 -9.78
N PRO A 6 10.04 16.43 -9.96
CA PRO A 6 9.00 17.08 -10.75
C PRO A 6 8.48 18.32 -10.04
N ALA A 7 7.92 19.26 -10.81
CA ALA A 7 7.23 20.42 -10.26
C ALA A 7 6.01 19.97 -9.45
N ASP A 8 5.84 20.53 -8.24
CA ASP A 8 4.71 20.19 -7.39
C ASP A 8 3.44 20.96 -7.82
N PRO A 9 2.42 20.30 -8.38
CA PRO A 9 1.17 20.98 -8.76
C PRO A 9 0.47 21.59 -7.54
N ARG A 10 0.77 21.13 -6.32
CA ARG A 10 0.17 21.62 -5.08
C ARG A 10 0.70 23.00 -4.68
N ASN A 11 1.83 23.45 -5.24
CA ASN A 11 2.35 24.80 -5.02
C ASN A 11 1.41 25.89 -5.58
N THR A 12 0.60 25.56 -6.58
CA THR A 12 -0.40 26.46 -7.17
C THR A 12 -1.82 25.90 -7.02
N TRP A 13 -2.07 25.02 -6.04
CA TRP A 13 -3.30 24.24 -5.90
C TRP A 13 -4.58 25.09 -5.94
N ALA A 14 -4.56 26.23 -5.23
CA ALA A 14 -5.68 27.16 -5.16
C ALA A 14 -6.04 27.79 -6.52
N GLN A 15 -5.09 27.84 -7.46
CA GLN A 15 -5.27 28.41 -8.80
C GLN A 15 -5.73 27.37 -9.83
N LEU A 16 -5.55 26.07 -9.54
CA LEU A 16 -5.98 25.00 -10.43
C LEU A 16 -7.51 24.92 -10.49
N SER A 17 -8.03 24.69 -11.70
CA SER A 17 -9.42 24.30 -11.93
C SER A 17 -9.71 22.92 -11.31
N GLN A 18 -11.00 22.60 -11.13
CA GLN A 18 -11.40 21.28 -10.62
C GLN A 18 -10.85 20.14 -11.49
N SER A 19 -10.91 20.28 -12.82
CA SER A 19 -10.41 19.26 -13.76
C SER A 19 -8.89 19.06 -13.66
N GLU A 20 -8.13 20.13 -13.39
CA GLU A 20 -6.68 20.03 -13.20
C GLU A 20 -6.34 19.33 -11.88
N ARG A 21 -7.09 19.62 -10.81
CA ARG A 21 -6.95 18.92 -9.52
C ARG A 21 -7.29 17.44 -9.64
N ASP A 22 -8.38 17.12 -10.35
CA ASP A 22 -8.79 15.73 -10.62
C ASP A 22 -7.72 15.00 -11.44
N ALA A 23 -7.21 15.63 -12.51
CA ALA A 23 -6.16 15.06 -13.35
C ALA A 23 -4.83 14.82 -12.60
N ALA A 24 -4.52 15.60 -11.58
CA ALA A 24 -3.32 15.42 -10.75
C ALA A 24 -3.31 14.10 -9.97
N TYR A 25 -4.48 13.46 -9.79
CA TYR A 25 -4.65 12.20 -9.06
C TYR A 25 -5.32 11.09 -9.90
N ASP A 26 -5.62 11.32 -11.18
CA ASP A 26 -6.21 10.32 -12.06
C ASP A 26 -5.15 9.42 -12.72
N ASN A 27 -4.67 8.45 -11.95
CA ASN A 27 -3.71 7.46 -12.43
C ASN A 27 -4.24 6.63 -13.62
N ASN A 28 -5.55 6.35 -13.69
CA ASN A 28 -6.10 5.54 -14.79
C ASN A 28 -5.97 6.27 -16.13
N SER A 29 -6.28 7.57 -16.15
CA SER A 29 -6.13 8.39 -17.35
C SER A 29 -4.67 8.65 -17.68
N ALA A 30 -3.80 8.80 -16.67
CA ALA A 30 -2.37 9.02 -16.87
C ALA A 30 -1.64 7.81 -17.48
N VAL A 31 -2.08 6.59 -17.14
CA VAL A 31 -1.49 5.34 -17.63
C VAL A 31 -2.39 4.74 -18.70
N LYS A 32 -2.04 4.99 -19.97
CA LYS A 32 -2.88 4.64 -21.14
C LYS A 32 -3.28 3.16 -21.20
N ASN A 33 -2.40 2.26 -20.78
CA ASN A 33 -2.63 0.81 -20.75
C ASN A 33 -3.08 0.28 -19.37
N SER A 34 -3.59 1.15 -18.50
CA SER A 34 -4.10 0.74 -17.19
C SER A 34 -5.23 -0.30 -17.27
N PRO A 35 -6.16 -0.29 -18.25
CA PRO A 35 -7.18 -1.33 -18.35
C PRO A 35 -6.58 -2.72 -18.57
N GLU A 36 -5.58 -2.85 -19.44
CA GLU A 36 -4.89 -4.11 -19.72
C GLU A 36 -4.10 -4.61 -18.50
N LEU A 37 -3.39 -3.71 -17.82
CA LEU A 37 -2.66 -4.04 -16.60
C LEU A 37 -3.59 -4.51 -15.46
N ILE A 38 -4.75 -3.85 -15.32
CA ILE A 38 -5.78 -4.25 -14.35
C ILE A 38 -6.39 -5.62 -14.71
N ALA A 39 -6.70 -5.85 -16.00
CA ALA A 39 -7.23 -7.13 -16.46
C ALA A 39 -6.25 -8.27 -16.21
N GLU A 40 -4.96 -8.06 -16.52
CA GLU A 40 -3.91 -9.05 -16.27
C GLU A 40 -3.70 -9.30 -14.77
N ARG A 41 -3.68 -8.24 -13.95
CA ARG A 41 -3.62 -8.36 -12.48
C ARG A 41 -4.75 -9.23 -11.96
N ASN A 42 -5.99 -8.99 -12.40
CA ASN A 42 -7.16 -9.72 -11.94
C ASN A 42 -7.11 -11.19 -12.39
N ALA A 43 -6.79 -11.44 -13.67
CA ALA A 43 -6.69 -12.78 -14.21
C ALA A 43 -5.57 -13.59 -13.55
N SER A 44 -4.40 -12.98 -13.32
CA SER A 44 -3.31 -13.61 -12.58
C SER A 44 -3.68 -13.88 -11.13
N SER A 45 -4.30 -12.93 -10.44
CA SER A 45 -4.68 -13.13 -9.02
C SER A 45 -5.69 -14.26 -8.85
N ALA A 46 -6.63 -14.42 -9.79
CA ALA A 46 -7.53 -15.57 -9.81
C ALA A 46 -6.78 -16.89 -9.97
N ARG A 47 -5.78 -16.95 -10.88
CA ARG A 47 -4.93 -18.14 -11.05
C ARG A 47 -4.15 -18.47 -9.78
N THR A 48 -3.49 -17.47 -9.18
CA THR A 48 -2.68 -17.65 -7.97
C THR A 48 -3.54 -18.10 -6.78
N ARG A 49 -4.74 -17.52 -6.62
CA ARG A 49 -5.71 -17.98 -5.60
C ARG A 49 -6.13 -19.43 -5.77
N ALA A 50 -6.30 -19.89 -7.00
CA ALA A 50 -6.71 -21.26 -7.29
C ALA A 50 -5.56 -22.28 -7.18
N SER A 51 -4.31 -21.86 -7.27
CA SER A 51 -3.15 -22.76 -7.38
C SER A 51 -2.26 -22.83 -6.15
N LEU A 52 -2.11 -21.74 -5.40
CA LEU A 52 -1.24 -21.72 -4.23
C LEU A 52 -1.93 -22.29 -2.99
N LYS A 53 -1.16 -23.03 -2.19
CA LYS A 53 -1.56 -23.43 -0.85
C LYS A 53 -1.93 -22.18 -0.05
N SER A 54 -3.15 -22.16 0.48
CA SER A 54 -3.71 -20.98 1.11
C SER A 54 -4.77 -21.34 2.13
N VAL A 55 -5.04 -20.39 3.03
CA VAL A 55 -6.20 -20.35 3.90
C VAL A 55 -6.90 -19.04 3.60
N LEU A 56 -7.99 -19.12 2.84
CA LEU A 56 -8.72 -17.96 2.35
C LEU A 56 -9.85 -17.59 3.32
N ASP A 57 -10.31 -16.36 3.23
CA ASP A 57 -11.53 -15.87 3.90
C ASP A 57 -11.51 -15.93 5.43
N LEU A 58 -10.34 -15.86 6.06
CA LEU A 58 -10.21 -15.87 7.53
C LEU A 58 -10.83 -14.59 8.12
N PRO A 59 -11.91 -14.65 8.90
CA PRO A 59 -12.56 -13.46 9.42
C PRO A 59 -11.74 -12.83 10.54
N TYR A 60 -11.54 -11.51 10.47
CA TYR A 60 -10.97 -10.72 11.57
C TYR A 60 -11.98 -9.73 12.18
N GLY A 61 -13.14 -9.56 11.55
CA GLY A 61 -14.21 -8.67 12.00
C GLY A 61 -15.54 -8.98 11.32
N ASP A 62 -16.56 -8.21 11.66
CA ASP A 62 -17.95 -8.53 11.31
C ASP A 62 -18.36 -8.09 9.89
N ARG A 63 -17.63 -7.15 9.26
CA ARG A 63 -18.02 -6.66 7.93
C ARG A 63 -17.64 -7.66 6.84
N PRO A 64 -18.34 -7.67 5.69
CA PRO A 64 -18.10 -8.63 4.61
C PRO A 64 -16.66 -8.71 4.13
N ASN A 65 -15.94 -7.57 4.13
CA ASN A 65 -14.55 -7.47 3.68
C ASN A 65 -13.53 -7.63 4.81
N ASN A 66 -13.95 -7.78 6.07
CA ASN A 66 -13.03 -7.99 7.21
C ASN A 66 -12.54 -9.44 7.26
N LYS A 67 -11.81 -9.81 6.21
CA LYS A 67 -11.23 -11.13 6.01
C LYS A 67 -9.78 -11.04 5.55
N ILE A 68 -9.00 -12.06 5.86
CA ILE A 68 -7.61 -12.21 5.44
C ILE A 68 -7.50 -13.44 4.55
N ASP A 69 -6.83 -13.29 3.41
CA ASP A 69 -6.36 -14.45 2.65
C ASP A 69 -4.89 -14.64 2.95
N LEU A 70 -4.57 -15.82 3.48
CA LEU A 70 -3.26 -16.14 4.01
C LEU A 70 -2.61 -17.25 3.18
N TYR A 71 -1.35 -17.01 2.82
CA TYR A 71 -0.49 -17.90 2.06
C TYR A 71 0.72 -18.24 2.95
N PRO A 72 0.63 -19.28 3.78
CA PRO A 72 1.68 -19.58 4.74
C PRO A 72 2.90 -20.19 4.05
N ALA A 73 4.08 -19.81 4.53
CA ALA A 73 5.33 -20.47 4.20
C ALA A 73 5.36 -21.94 4.66
N ALA A 74 6.36 -22.68 4.19
CA ALA A 74 6.65 -24.01 4.73
C ALA A 74 7.15 -23.94 6.18
N GLU A 75 8.03 -22.98 6.47
CA GLU A 75 8.58 -22.74 7.81
C GLU A 75 7.71 -21.76 8.58
N ARG A 76 7.30 -22.14 9.80
CA ARG A 76 6.35 -21.37 10.63
C ARG A 76 6.92 -20.03 11.11
N ASP A 77 8.24 -19.97 11.30
CA ASP A 77 8.95 -18.79 11.78
C ASP A 77 9.49 -17.92 10.63
N ALA A 78 9.15 -18.26 9.37
CA ALA A 78 9.50 -17.43 8.24
C ALA A 78 8.82 -16.05 8.33
N PRO A 79 9.46 -14.99 7.83
CA PRO A 79 8.84 -13.67 7.80
C PRO A 79 7.51 -13.67 7.03
N CYS A 80 6.62 -12.76 7.41
CA CYS A 80 5.33 -12.57 6.75
C CYS A 80 5.20 -11.16 6.19
N LEU A 81 4.87 -11.06 4.90
CA LEU A 81 4.46 -9.81 4.29
C LEU A 81 2.95 -9.63 4.40
N VAL A 82 2.49 -8.61 5.12
CA VAL A 82 1.08 -8.19 5.14
C VAL A 82 0.87 -7.14 4.04
N PHE A 83 0.10 -7.47 3.01
CA PHE A 83 -0.11 -6.59 1.85
C PHE A 83 -1.49 -5.91 1.87
N TRP A 84 -1.49 -4.57 1.91
CA TRP A 84 -2.68 -3.73 1.76
C TRP A 84 -2.91 -3.35 0.30
N HIS A 85 -4.10 -3.63 -0.21
CA HIS A 85 -4.42 -3.30 -1.58
C HIS A 85 -4.62 -1.79 -1.81
N GLY A 86 -4.52 -1.37 -3.08
CA GLY A 86 -4.81 0.00 -3.49
C GLY A 86 -6.25 0.20 -3.94
N GLY A 87 -6.55 1.40 -4.44
CA GLY A 87 -7.86 1.74 -4.99
C GLY A 87 -8.54 2.94 -4.34
N TYR A 88 -7.78 3.95 -3.91
CA TYR A 88 -8.31 5.17 -3.28
C TYR A 88 -9.34 4.90 -2.18
N TRP A 89 -9.17 3.80 -1.42
CA TRP A 89 -10.09 3.36 -0.36
C TRP A 89 -11.55 3.15 -0.81
N GLN A 90 -11.79 3.10 -2.12
CA GLN A 90 -13.13 3.10 -2.75
C GLN A 90 -13.36 1.91 -3.67
N LYS A 91 -12.29 1.20 -4.07
CA LYS A 91 -12.36 0.09 -5.03
C LYS A 91 -11.33 -0.99 -4.74
N ASN A 92 -11.51 -2.09 -5.48
CA ASN A 92 -10.79 -3.35 -5.37
C ASN A 92 -11.10 -4.13 -4.09
N SER A 93 -10.43 -5.27 -3.95
CA SER A 93 -10.55 -6.19 -2.83
C SER A 93 -9.27 -7.04 -2.74
N ARG A 94 -9.07 -7.75 -1.63
CA ARG A 94 -7.90 -8.64 -1.43
C ARG A 94 -7.75 -9.68 -2.55
N GLU A 95 -8.87 -10.11 -3.15
CA GLU A 95 -8.97 -11.09 -4.23
C GLU A 95 -8.14 -10.70 -5.46
N LEU A 96 -8.11 -9.41 -5.76
CA LEU A 96 -7.53 -8.87 -6.98
C LEU A 96 -6.01 -8.67 -6.90
N PHE A 97 -5.38 -9.06 -5.79
CA PHE A 97 -3.94 -8.86 -5.57
C PHE A 97 -3.18 -10.13 -5.18
N ALA A 98 -3.82 -11.31 -5.23
CA ALA A 98 -3.14 -12.59 -4.93
C ALA A 98 -1.90 -12.83 -5.81
N MET A 99 -1.85 -12.28 -7.02
CA MET A 99 -0.68 -12.46 -7.89
C MET A 99 0.63 -11.97 -7.25
N LEU A 100 0.57 -11.02 -6.32
CA LEU A 100 1.75 -10.50 -5.63
C LEU A 100 2.37 -11.49 -4.64
N VAL A 101 1.64 -12.55 -4.26
CA VAL A 101 2.16 -13.63 -3.43
C VAL A 101 3.32 -14.34 -4.13
N GLU A 102 3.27 -14.45 -5.46
CA GLU A 102 4.23 -15.21 -6.27
C GLU A 102 5.69 -14.81 -5.99
N GLY A 103 5.97 -13.50 -5.91
CA GLY A 103 7.33 -13.00 -5.74
C GLY A 103 7.90 -13.29 -4.37
N ILE A 104 7.11 -13.05 -3.32
CA ILE A 104 7.55 -13.19 -1.92
C ILE A 104 7.57 -14.66 -1.48
N ALA A 105 6.56 -15.44 -1.88
CA ALA A 105 6.51 -16.87 -1.56
C ALA A 105 7.66 -17.66 -2.21
N ALA A 106 8.21 -17.19 -3.34
CA ALA A 106 9.38 -17.79 -3.97
C ALA A 106 10.64 -17.75 -3.08
N HIS A 107 10.67 -16.87 -2.07
CA HIS A 107 11.74 -16.77 -1.07
C HIS A 107 11.36 -17.41 0.27
N GLY A 108 10.30 -18.21 0.31
CA GLY A 108 9.90 -18.95 1.51
C GLY A 108 9.21 -18.11 2.58
N TRP A 109 8.71 -16.92 2.23
CA TRP A 109 7.95 -16.06 3.14
C TRP A 109 6.46 -16.36 3.11
N SER A 110 5.80 -16.09 4.25
CA SER A 110 4.34 -16.06 4.30
C SER A 110 3.83 -14.75 3.70
N VAL A 111 2.61 -14.75 3.15
CA VAL A 111 1.93 -13.53 2.69
C VAL A 111 0.51 -13.51 3.22
N ALA A 112 0.11 -12.42 3.86
CA ALA A 112 -1.26 -12.17 4.28
C ALA A 112 -1.81 -10.99 3.47
N ILE A 113 -3.02 -11.12 2.92
CA ILE A 113 -3.70 -10.03 2.21
C ILE A 113 -5.05 -9.76 2.90
N PRO A 114 -5.09 -8.83 3.87
CA PRO A 114 -6.33 -8.40 4.48
C PRO A 114 -7.18 -7.59 3.48
N GLY A 115 -8.50 -7.80 3.53
CA GLY A 115 -9.47 -6.88 2.98
C GLY A 115 -9.87 -5.83 4.02
N TYR A 116 -10.50 -4.75 3.57
CA TYR A 116 -11.09 -3.71 4.42
C TYR A 116 -12.35 -3.15 3.73
N SER A 117 -13.25 -2.53 4.50
CA SER A 117 -14.44 -1.88 3.95
C SER A 117 -14.09 -0.65 3.11
N LEU A 118 -14.98 -0.23 2.21
CA LEU A 118 -14.68 0.83 1.25
C LEU A 118 -15.58 2.05 1.48
N ALA A 119 -15.07 3.24 1.16
CA ALA A 119 -15.89 4.43 1.03
C ALA A 119 -16.81 4.32 -0.20
N PRO A 120 -18.04 4.86 -0.16
CA PRO A 120 -18.62 5.68 0.91
C PRO A 120 -19.31 4.89 2.04
N ASP A 121 -19.29 3.56 2.02
CA ASP A 121 -20.00 2.75 3.02
C ASP A 121 -19.41 2.91 4.43
N VAL A 122 -18.12 3.26 4.52
CA VAL A 122 -17.42 3.61 5.76
C VAL A 122 -16.52 4.82 5.55
N THR A 123 -16.16 5.49 6.65
CA THR A 123 -15.19 6.60 6.66
C THR A 123 -13.76 6.08 6.54
N LEU A 124 -12.80 6.96 6.19
CA LEU A 124 -11.40 6.57 6.14
C LEU A 124 -10.85 6.19 7.52
N THR A 125 -11.36 6.81 8.59
CA THR A 125 -11.08 6.41 9.98
C THR A 125 -11.39 4.93 10.20
N THR A 126 -12.59 4.48 9.83
CA THR A 126 -12.98 3.07 9.96
C THR A 126 -12.06 2.13 9.17
N ILE A 127 -11.61 2.54 7.97
CA ILE A 127 -10.71 1.73 7.15
C ILE A 127 -9.35 1.55 7.82
N VAL A 128 -8.81 2.62 8.43
CA VAL A 128 -7.57 2.56 9.20
C VAL A 128 -7.76 1.68 10.45
N ASP A 129 -8.86 1.84 11.18
CA ASP A 129 -9.18 1.02 12.35
C ASP A 129 -9.29 -0.48 12.00
N GLU A 130 -9.94 -0.81 10.89
CA GLU A 130 -10.05 -2.19 10.38
C GLU A 130 -8.69 -2.76 9.96
N SER A 131 -7.81 -1.94 9.39
CA SER A 131 -6.45 -2.35 9.06
C SER A 131 -5.65 -2.69 10.32
N ARG A 132 -5.84 -1.93 11.40
CA ARG A 132 -5.22 -2.23 12.71
C ARG A 132 -5.82 -3.49 13.33
N ALA A 133 -7.15 -3.65 13.27
CA ALA A 133 -7.84 -4.85 13.76
C ALA A 133 -7.38 -6.13 13.03
N ALA A 134 -7.09 -6.05 11.73
CA ALA A 134 -6.52 -7.18 10.99
C ALA A 134 -5.11 -7.55 11.49
N LEU A 135 -4.29 -6.58 11.89
CA LEU A 135 -2.98 -6.83 12.51
C LEU A 135 -3.11 -7.37 13.93
N ASP A 136 -4.06 -6.88 14.73
CA ASP A 136 -4.39 -7.44 16.04
C ASP A 136 -4.79 -8.92 15.91
N TRP A 137 -5.62 -9.24 14.91
CA TRP A 137 -6.03 -10.61 14.64
C TRP A 137 -4.85 -11.49 14.23
N LEU A 138 -3.96 -11.00 13.36
CA LEU A 138 -2.75 -11.74 12.97
C LEU A 138 -1.80 -11.94 14.15
N ALA A 139 -1.69 -10.96 15.06
CA ALA A 139 -0.87 -11.12 16.26
C ALA A 139 -1.39 -12.24 17.17
N ALA A 140 -2.72 -12.34 17.31
CA ALA A 140 -3.37 -13.33 18.16
C ALA A 140 -3.43 -14.73 17.52
N HIS A 141 -3.77 -14.82 16.23
CA HIS A 141 -4.10 -16.08 15.57
C HIS A 141 -3.11 -16.49 14.47
N GLY A 142 -2.24 -15.59 14.02
CA GLY A 142 -1.22 -15.88 13.00
C GLY A 142 -0.39 -17.12 13.29
N PRO A 143 0.11 -17.34 14.53
CA PRO A 143 0.86 -18.54 14.87
C PRO A 143 0.08 -19.84 14.61
N GLU A 144 -1.23 -19.88 14.82
CA GLU A 144 -2.06 -21.05 14.55
C GLU A 144 -2.07 -21.40 13.06
N HIS A 145 -1.93 -20.38 12.21
CA HIS A 145 -1.89 -20.50 10.76
C HIS A 145 -0.47 -20.56 10.16
N GLY A 146 0.57 -20.68 10.98
CA GLY A 146 1.96 -20.77 10.52
C GLY A 146 2.63 -19.43 10.21
N VAL A 147 2.11 -18.35 10.79
CA VAL A 147 2.70 -17.00 10.75
C VAL A 147 3.18 -16.65 12.16
N ALA A 148 4.39 -17.08 12.51
CA ALA A 148 5.02 -16.77 13.80
C ALA A 148 6.31 -15.95 13.67
N GLY A 149 6.79 -15.73 12.43
CA GLY A 149 7.97 -14.91 12.15
C GLY A 149 7.71 -13.40 12.20
N PRO A 150 8.73 -12.58 11.92
CA PRO A 150 8.61 -11.13 11.88
C PRO A 150 7.63 -10.69 10.77
N VAL A 151 6.84 -9.64 11.05
CA VAL A 151 5.85 -9.12 10.11
C VAL A 151 6.36 -7.83 9.47
N VAL A 152 6.38 -7.82 8.14
CA VAL A 152 6.62 -6.64 7.32
C VAL A 152 5.29 -6.20 6.72
N THR A 153 4.93 -4.93 6.90
CA THR A 153 3.75 -4.37 6.22
C THR A 153 4.12 -3.78 4.86
N SER A 154 3.33 -4.06 3.84
CA SER A 154 3.52 -3.52 2.51
C SER A 154 2.17 -3.16 1.89
N GLY A 155 2.17 -2.30 0.88
CA GLY A 155 0.92 -1.90 0.26
C GLY A 155 1.13 -0.96 -0.90
N TRP A 156 0.13 -0.89 -1.77
CA TRP A 156 0.20 -0.10 -2.99
C TRP A 156 -0.85 1.01 -3.02
N SER A 157 -0.45 2.22 -3.43
CA SER A 157 -1.37 3.36 -3.57
C SER A 157 -2.05 3.70 -2.24
N ALA A 158 -3.38 3.67 -2.17
CA ALA A 158 -4.12 3.72 -0.91
C ALA A 158 -3.66 2.69 0.14
N GLY A 159 -3.14 1.52 -0.28
CA GLY A 159 -2.52 0.57 0.63
C GLY A 159 -1.15 1.01 1.14
N GLY A 160 -0.40 1.79 0.36
CA GLY A 160 0.86 2.41 0.83
C GLY A 160 0.61 3.48 1.90
N HIS A 161 -0.54 4.16 1.83
CA HIS A 161 -1.03 4.96 2.95
C HIS A 161 -1.29 4.10 4.19
N LEU A 162 -1.98 2.96 4.06
CA LEU A 162 -2.25 2.06 5.19
C LEU A 162 -0.97 1.46 5.80
N VAL A 163 0.08 1.20 5.01
CA VAL A 163 1.43 0.87 5.52
C VAL A 163 1.91 1.93 6.50
N ALA A 164 1.88 3.21 6.10
CA ALA A 164 2.34 4.30 6.96
C ALA A 164 1.45 4.46 8.21
N MET A 165 0.13 4.29 8.05
CA MET A 165 -0.84 4.37 9.15
C MET A 165 -0.77 3.18 10.13
N THR A 166 -0.12 2.07 9.76
CA THR A 166 0.00 0.86 10.59
C THR A 166 1.42 0.55 11.01
N LEU A 167 2.40 1.37 10.59
CA LEU A 167 3.82 1.12 10.87
C LEU A 167 4.11 1.04 12.38
N ASP A 168 3.48 1.88 13.18
CA ASP A 168 3.64 1.93 14.64
C ASP A 168 3.12 0.67 15.36
N HIS A 169 2.27 -0.13 14.70
CA HIS A 169 1.63 -1.30 15.29
C HIS A 169 2.66 -2.29 15.88
N PRO A 170 2.47 -2.84 17.09
CA PRO A 170 3.46 -3.69 17.75
C PRO A 170 3.87 -4.94 16.97
N LEU A 171 2.95 -5.55 16.21
CA LEU A 171 3.23 -6.69 15.34
C LEU A 171 4.23 -6.36 14.21
N VAL A 172 4.23 -5.11 13.73
CA VAL A 172 4.98 -4.69 12.54
C VAL A 172 6.43 -4.39 12.90
N THR A 173 7.36 -5.09 12.25
CA THR A 173 8.81 -4.88 12.39
C THR A 173 9.30 -3.76 11.48
N ALA A 174 8.84 -3.72 10.23
CA ALA A 174 9.26 -2.76 9.20
C ALA A 174 8.20 -2.64 8.10
N GLY A 175 8.36 -1.67 7.20
CA GLY A 175 7.42 -1.43 6.11
C GLY A 175 8.04 -1.18 4.73
N LEU A 176 7.28 -1.52 3.68
CA LEU A 176 7.52 -1.15 2.29
C LEU A 176 6.25 -0.50 1.72
N SER A 177 6.22 0.82 1.59
CA SER A 177 5.10 1.49 0.92
C SER A 177 5.41 1.72 -0.56
N ILE A 178 4.47 1.37 -1.44
CA ILE A 178 4.60 1.45 -2.89
C ILE A 178 3.61 2.48 -3.43
N SER A 179 4.11 3.58 -3.99
CA SER A 179 3.32 4.62 -4.65
C SER A 179 2.21 5.21 -3.75
N GLY A 180 2.51 5.39 -2.46
CA GLY A 180 1.55 5.78 -1.44
C GLY A 180 1.05 7.22 -1.54
N VAL A 181 -0.11 7.49 -0.94
CA VAL A 181 -0.69 8.83 -0.78
C VAL A 181 -0.52 9.27 0.67
N PHE A 182 0.12 10.42 0.91
CA PHE A 182 0.55 10.78 2.27
C PHE A 182 0.07 12.15 2.77
N ASP A 183 -0.54 12.96 1.91
CA ASP A 183 -1.32 14.12 2.31
C ASP A 183 -2.73 14.05 1.69
N LEU A 184 -3.74 14.00 2.56
CA LEU A 184 -5.14 13.90 2.17
C LEU A 184 -5.77 15.26 1.87
N GLY A 185 -5.09 16.37 2.21
CA GLY A 185 -5.57 17.72 1.93
C GLY A 185 -5.93 17.94 0.45
N PRO A 186 -5.00 17.72 -0.49
CA PRO A 186 -5.30 17.81 -1.92
C PRO A 186 -6.36 16.82 -2.39
N ILE A 187 -6.40 15.59 -1.82
CA ILE A 187 -7.39 14.57 -2.19
C ILE A 187 -8.82 15.07 -1.97
N ARG A 188 -9.05 15.80 -0.87
CA ARG A 188 -10.35 16.39 -0.54
C ARG A 188 -10.89 17.34 -1.62
N ASP A 189 -9.99 18.00 -2.35
CA ASP A 189 -10.34 18.96 -3.40
C ASP A 189 -10.50 18.32 -4.77
N THR A 190 -10.50 16.99 -4.85
CA THR A 190 -10.73 16.23 -6.09
C THR A 190 -12.11 15.55 -6.09
N GLY A 191 -12.51 15.02 -7.24
CA GLY A 191 -13.70 14.18 -7.39
C GLY A 191 -13.71 12.92 -6.49
N LEU A 192 -12.55 12.47 -5.99
CA LEU A 192 -12.44 11.36 -5.04
C LEU A 192 -13.20 11.63 -3.73
N ASN A 193 -13.31 12.91 -3.34
CA ASN A 193 -13.94 13.28 -2.09
C ASN A 193 -15.47 13.12 -2.09
N LYS A 194 -16.09 12.88 -3.25
CA LYS A 194 -17.52 12.53 -3.33
C LYS A 194 -17.84 11.26 -2.53
N ALA A 195 -16.93 10.29 -2.55
CA ALA A 195 -17.08 9.07 -1.75
C ALA A 195 -16.41 9.20 -0.38
N LEU A 196 -15.21 9.79 -0.32
CA LEU A 196 -14.41 9.80 0.91
C LEU A 196 -14.98 10.74 1.98
N GLN A 197 -15.61 11.85 1.59
CA GLN A 197 -16.20 12.84 2.50
C GLN A 197 -15.24 13.27 3.64
N LEU A 198 -13.97 13.50 3.30
CA LEU A 198 -12.90 13.75 4.26
C LEU A 198 -13.18 14.99 5.11
N THR A 199 -13.16 14.79 6.43
CA THR A 199 -13.24 15.88 7.40
C THR A 199 -11.87 16.52 7.65
N ASP A 200 -11.83 17.71 8.25
CA ASP A 200 -10.57 18.31 8.70
C ASP A 200 -9.85 17.43 9.72
N ASP A 201 -10.60 16.75 10.59
CA ASP A 201 -10.06 15.84 11.60
C ASP A 201 -9.40 14.62 10.95
N GLU A 202 -10.05 14.01 9.95
CA GLU A 202 -9.47 12.89 9.19
C GLU A 202 -8.22 13.32 8.42
N ILE A 203 -8.21 14.49 7.80
CA ILE A 203 -7.01 14.99 7.13
C ILE A 203 -5.87 15.16 8.14
N ALA A 204 -6.14 15.75 9.30
CA ALA A 204 -5.14 15.97 10.33
C ALA A 204 -4.57 14.66 10.90
N LYS A 205 -5.43 13.66 11.14
CA LYS A 205 -5.06 12.40 11.80
C LYS A 205 -4.63 11.29 10.87
N LEU A 206 -5.02 11.34 9.59
CA LEU A 206 -4.81 10.26 8.63
C LEU A 206 -3.95 10.70 7.44
N SER A 207 -3.29 11.85 7.50
CA SER A 207 -2.23 12.21 6.54
C SER A 207 -0.86 11.96 7.15
N PRO A 208 -0.13 10.91 6.77
CA PRO A 208 1.22 10.63 7.31
C PRO A 208 2.17 11.83 7.29
N LEU A 209 2.07 12.72 6.28
CA LEU A 209 2.86 13.96 6.21
C LEU A 209 2.56 14.99 7.32
N ARG A 210 1.48 14.79 8.09
CA ARG A 210 1.04 15.65 9.20
C ARG A 210 1.22 15.01 10.56
N LEU A 211 1.71 13.77 10.61
CA LEU A 211 1.84 12.98 11.84
C LEU A 211 3.29 12.99 12.36
N PRO A 212 3.49 12.67 13.64
CA PRO A 212 4.81 12.36 14.17
C PRO A 212 5.47 11.21 13.39
N VAL A 213 6.79 11.31 13.19
CA VAL A 213 7.56 10.25 12.54
C VAL A 213 7.70 9.04 13.46
N ILE A 214 7.41 7.86 12.91
CA ILE A 214 7.61 6.57 13.58
C ILE A 214 9.02 6.07 13.31
N ASP A 215 9.75 5.76 14.40
CA ASP A 215 11.12 5.23 14.38
C ASP A 215 11.14 3.70 14.15
N LYS A 216 10.64 3.28 13.00
CA LYS A 216 10.79 1.94 12.44
C LYS A 216 11.17 2.07 10.98
N ARG A 217 11.88 1.07 10.43
CA ARG A 217 12.31 1.13 9.02
C ARG A 217 11.10 1.15 8.09
N LEU A 218 11.05 2.15 7.21
CA LEU A 218 10.04 2.26 6.16
C LEU A 218 10.73 2.60 4.84
N ASP A 219 10.81 1.63 3.94
CA ASP A 219 11.25 1.86 2.57
C ASP A 219 10.06 2.41 1.75
N LEU A 220 10.30 3.47 0.97
CA LEU A 220 9.31 4.18 0.16
C LEU A 220 9.66 4.01 -1.32
N ALA A 221 8.86 3.23 -2.04
CA ALA A 221 9.04 2.99 -3.47
C ALA A 221 7.99 3.71 -4.30
N TYR A 222 8.35 4.13 -5.51
CA TYR A 222 7.42 4.70 -6.48
C TYR A 222 7.95 4.56 -7.90
N GLY A 223 7.05 4.51 -8.88
CA GLY A 223 7.39 4.53 -10.30
C GLY A 223 7.85 5.91 -10.73
N ALA A 224 9.00 5.99 -11.40
CA ALA A 224 9.56 7.28 -11.82
C ALA A 224 8.72 8.00 -12.90
N ASN A 225 7.82 7.28 -13.58
CA ASN A 225 6.92 7.81 -14.61
C ASN A 225 5.49 8.06 -14.07
N GLU A 226 5.32 8.10 -12.75
CA GLU A 226 4.04 8.45 -12.12
C GLU A 226 3.66 9.92 -12.29
N LEU A 227 2.39 10.23 -12.02
CA LEU A 227 1.93 11.61 -11.87
C LEU A 227 2.78 12.35 -10.82
N PRO A 228 3.11 13.64 -11.02
CA PRO A 228 3.95 14.40 -10.11
C PRO A 228 3.52 14.34 -8.64
N ALA A 229 2.21 14.41 -8.37
CA ALA A 229 1.68 14.37 -7.00
C ALA A 229 2.05 13.09 -6.26
N LEU A 230 2.05 11.93 -6.94
CA LEU A 230 2.35 10.63 -6.34
C LEU A 230 3.85 10.44 -6.08
N VAL A 231 4.69 10.89 -7.04
CA VAL A 231 6.14 10.98 -6.84
C VAL A 231 6.45 11.86 -5.62
N LEU A 232 5.77 13.00 -5.53
CA LEU A 232 6.05 13.97 -4.49
C LEU A 232 5.54 13.53 -3.12
N ASP A 233 4.45 12.76 -3.03
CA ASP A 233 4.06 12.14 -1.76
C ASP A 233 5.18 11.25 -1.22
N SER A 234 5.70 10.33 -2.02
CA SER A 234 6.77 9.42 -1.58
C SER A 234 8.06 10.17 -1.22
N THR A 235 8.47 11.13 -2.04
CA THR A 235 9.69 11.92 -1.77
C THR A 235 9.55 12.86 -0.56
N ASN A 236 8.37 13.45 -0.34
CA ASN A 236 8.12 14.33 0.81
C ASN A 236 8.10 13.54 2.11
N LEU A 237 7.41 12.39 2.14
CA LEU A 237 7.36 11.58 3.36
C LEU A 237 8.75 11.05 3.71
N HIS A 238 9.52 10.62 2.71
CA HIS A 238 10.91 10.23 2.93
C HIS A 238 11.74 11.39 3.50
N ALA A 239 11.65 12.59 2.92
CA ALA A 239 12.39 13.75 3.40
C ALA A 239 12.02 14.13 4.84
N GLN A 240 10.75 14.06 5.22
CA GLN A 240 10.30 14.29 6.60
C GLN A 240 10.90 13.26 7.56
N ARG A 241 10.93 11.98 7.16
CA ARG A 241 11.48 10.88 7.98
C ARG A 241 13.00 10.97 8.12
N ASP A 242 13.70 11.25 7.02
CA ASP A 242 15.15 11.44 6.98
C ASP A 242 15.58 12.62 7.87
N ALA A 243 14.86 13.75 7.81
CA ALA A 243 15.09 14.89 8.69
C ALA A 243 14.88 14.58 10.18
N ALA A 244 14.07 13.56 10.51
CA ALA A 244 13.86 13.06 11.86
C ALA A 244 14.84 11.93 12.25
N GLY A 245 15.73 11.50 11.36
CA GLY A 245 16.68 10.41 11.58
C GLY A 245 16.07 9.00 11.56
N ALA A 246 14.83 8.85 11.11
CA ALA A 246 14.17 7.55 11.07
C ALA A 246 14.68 6.69 9.89
N PRO A 247 14.85 5.37 10.07
CA PRO A 247 15.41 4.51 9.04
C PRO A 247 14.45 4.28 7.85
N GLY A 248 15.03 4.04 6.68
CA GLY A 248 14.29 3.76 5.45
C GLY A 248 14.99 4.26 4.20
N ARG A 249 14.72 3.64 3.05
CA ARG A 249 15.24 4.07 1.74
C ARG A 249 14.15 4.70 0.89
N LEU A 250 14.55 5.61 0.01
CA LEU A 250 13.76 6.03 -1.13
C LEU A 250 14.12 5.22 -2.37
N LEU A 251 13.14 4.62 -3.02
CA LEU A 251 13.32 3.71 -4.15
C LEU A 251 12.53 4.21 -5.38
N PRO A 252 13.11 5.11 -6.19
CA PRO A 252 12.56 5.44 -7.50
C PRO A 252 12.80 4.30 -8.49
N LEU A 253 11.73 3.72 -9.03
CA LEU A 253 11.83 2.65 -10.03
C LEU A 253 11.70 3.21 -11.44
N ALA A 254 12.83 3.31 -12.13
CA ALA A 254 12.90 3.82 -13.50
C ALA A 254 12.07 2.97 -14.47
N GLY A 255 11.36 3.62 -15.40
CA GLY A 255 10.56 2.93 -16.40
C GLY A 255 9.19 2.44 -15.92
N HIS A 256 8.90 2.53 -14.62
CA HIS A 256 7.60 2.14 -14.07
C HIS A 256 6.69 3.34 -13.84
N ASP A 257 5.41 3.11 -14.09
CA ASP A 257 4.27 3.98 -13.74
C ASP A 257 3.54 3.41 -12.52
N HIS A 258 2.41 4.05 -12.15
CA HIS A 258 1.64 3.72 -10.95
C HIS A 258 1.13 2.28 -10.93
N PHE A 259 0.88 1.66 -12.09
CA PHE A 259 0.39 0.28 -12.20
C PHE A 259 1.52 -0.70 -12.50
N SER A 260 2.40 -0.38 -13.46
CA SER A 260 3.45 -1.31 -13.89
C SER A 260 4.49 -1.59 -12.80
N ILE A 261 4.62 -0.73 -11.79
CA ILE A 261 5.47 -0.97 -10.61
C ILE A 261 5.12 -2.26 -9.85
N LEU A 262 3.86 -2.69 -9.86
CA LEU A 262 3.42 -3.93 -9.19
C LEU A 262 4.11 -5.18 -9.73
N ALA A 263 4.61 -5.15 -10.97
CA ALA A 263 5.38 -6.25 -11.54
C ALA A 263 6.65 -6.57 -10.73
N GLU A 264 7.21 -5.57 -10.05
CA GLU A 264 8.46 -5.69 -9.29
C GLU A 264 8.28 -6.33 -7.91
N LEU A 265 7.03 -6.43 -7.44
CA LEU A 265 6.67 -7.24 -6.26
C LEU A 265 6.14 -8.63 -6.66
N ARG A 266 5.70 -8.80 -7.92
CA ARG A 266 5.26 -10.09 -8.46
C ARG A 266 6.44 -11.01 -8.84
N LYS A 267 7.47 -10.46 -9.49
CA LYS A 267 8.64 -11.24 -9.94
C LYS A 267 9.55 -11.54 -8.75
N SER A 268 9.99 -12.78 -8.61
CA SER A 268 10.88 -13.19 -7.51
C SER A 268 12.22 -12.45 -7.49
N ASP A 269 12.71 -11.98 -8.63
CA ASP A 269 13.93 -11.17 -8.74
C ASP A 269 13.67 -9.66 -8.89
N GLY A 270 12.41 -9.24 -8.74
CA GLY A 270 11.98 -7.85 -8.86
C GLY A 270 12.57 -6.96 -7.75
N ALA A 271 12.70 -5.67 -8.06
CA ALA A 271 13.32 -4.70 -7.16
C ALA A 271 12.55 -4.55 -5.83
N LEU A 272 11.21 -4.67 -5.85
CA LEU A 272 10.40 -4.56 -4.63
C LEU A 272 10.45 -5.83 -3.79
N VAL A 273 10.57 -7.01 -4.40
CA VAL A 273 10.83 -8.25 -3.65
C VAL A 273 12.17 -8.13 -2.93
N LYS A 274 13.25 -7.75 -3.63
CA LYS A 274 14.57 -7.55 -3.00
C LYS A 274 14.50 -6.54 -1.85
N ALA A 275 13.83 -5.41 -2.06
CA ALA A 275 13.65 -4.41 -1.01
C ALA A 275 12.89 -4.95 0.20
N ALA A 276 11.86 -5.78 0.00
CA ALA A 276 11.10 -6.40 1.08
C ALA A 276 11.94 -7.41 1.87
N LEU A 277 12.76 -8.23 1.19
CA LEU A 277 13.63 -9.22 1.84
C LEU A 277 14.65 -8.54 2.76
N GLU A 278 15.24 -7.44 2.32
CA GLU A 278 16.21 -6.68 3.11
C GLU A 278 15.62 -6.01 4.36
N LEU A 279 14.29 -5.99 4.55
CA LEU A 279 13.66 -5.36 5.74
C LEU A 279 13.75 -6.19 7.02
N VAL A 280 14.08 -7.47 6.90
CA VAL A 280 14.24 -8.40 8.04
C VAL A 280 15.68 -8.88 8.24
N ASP A 281 16.60 -8.42 7.39
CA ASP A 281 18.05 -8.58 7.54
C ASP A 281 18.60 -7.60 8.60
#